data_AF-A0A099UEK5-F1
#
_entry.id   AF-A0A099UEK5-F1
#
_cell.length_a   1.000
_cell.length_b   1.000
_cell.length_c   1.000
_cell.angle_alpha   90.00
_cell.angle_beta   90.00
_cell.angle_gamma   90.00
#
_symmetry.space_group_name_H-M   'P 1'
#
loop_
_entity.id
_entity.type
_entity.pdbx_description
1 polymer ?
#
loop_
_entity_poly.entity_id
_entity_poly.type
_entity_poly.pdbx_seq_one_letter_code
_entity_poly.pdbx_strand_id
1 'polypeptide(L)'
;MDKFVRKCSYFLKDEFDKRGFKRAVLGLSGGLDSALVATLGVLALGKDNVRALLMPSLSSSQTHFDDALLLTRHLDIEYRICRLAPFQKDFAKQEGMDLGADSINLNNTQKQRMGNFCARMRMALLYDCASADNALVLGTSNKSEILLGYGTIFGDLASAINPIGNLYKTQVFALSRFLNVPEHIICKKPSADLYSNQSDEGDLGYSYERIDSFLRAFVSRGGLEAAGDKEAQERVKNRLCEEGFEKEMVEALSARVWNNAFKRAMPLIFSGDFEVDSKAQI
;
A
#
# COMPACT_ATOMS: atom_id res chain seq x y z
N MET A 1 -22.41 5.63 5.84
CA MET A 1 -21.13 5.83 5.12
C MET A 1 -20.95 7.28 4.67
N ASP A 2 -22.02 8.03 4.37
CA ASP A 2 -21.97 9.47 4.02
C ASP A 2 -21.14 10.34 4.97
N LYS A 3 -21.31 10.17 6.28
CA LYS A 3 -20.55 10.92 7.28
C LYS A 3 -19.04 10.69 7.14
N PHE A 4 -18.63 9.47 6.82
CA PHE A 4 -17.22 9.16 6.58
C PHE A 4 -16.74 9.83 5.30
N VAL A 5 -17.48 9.70 4.18
CA VAL A 5 -17.13 10.32 2.90
C VAL A 5 -16.96 11.84 3.06
N ARG A 6 -17.92 12.53 3.68
CA ARG A 6 -17.82 13.98 3.93
C ARG A 6 -16.59 14.36 4.76
N LYS A 7 -16.29 13.59 5.81
CA LYS A 7 -15.09 13.81 6.64
C LYS A 7 -13.80 13.55 5.87
N CYS A 8 -13.77 12.51 5.04
CA CYS A 8 -12.63 12.17 4.21
C CYS A 8 -12.38 13.26 3.15
N SER A 9 -13.44 13.72 2.47
CA SER A 9 -13.33 14.83 1.52
C SER A 9 -12.88 16.13 2.17
N TYR A 10 -13.40 16.45 3.37
CA TYR A 10 -12.92 17.59 4.15
C TYR A 10 -11.45 17.43 4.51
N PHE A 11 -11.04 16.27 5.02
CA PHE A 11 -9.65 15.97 5.37
C PHE A 11 -8.72 16.17 4.17
N LEU A 12 -9.06 15.59 3.01
CA LEU A 12 -8.25 15.76 1.79
C LEU A 12 -8.13 17.24 1.41
N LYS A 13 -9.23 17.98 1.38
CA LYS A 13 -9.19 19.40 1.02
C LYS A 13 -8.34 20.22 2.00
N ASP A 14 -8.55 20.03 3.30
CA ASP A 14 -7.84 20.72 4.38
C ASP A 14 -6.33 20.43 4.35
N GLU A 15 -5.92 19.18 4.13
CA GLU A 15 -4.50 18.82 4.06
C GLU A 15 -3.79 19.39 2.82
N PHE A 16 -4.51 19.55 1.70
CA PHE A 16 -3.99 20.19 0.49
C PHE A 16 -3.88 21.71 0.67
N ASP A 17 -4.93 22.35 1.19
CA ASP A 17 -4.98 23.79 1.45
C ASP A 17 -3.87 24.23 2.42
N LYS A 18 -3.67 23.50 3.54
CA LYS A 18 -2.60 23.77 4.52
C LYS A 18 -1.19 23.75 3.93
N ARG A 19 -0.97 22.97 2.88
CA ARG A 19 0.34 22.81 2.24
C ARG A 19 0.49 23.68 0.99
N GLY A 20 -0.56 24.40 0.57
CA GLY A 20 -0.55 25.24 -0.63
C GLY A 20 -0.64 24.46 -1.94
N PHE A 21 -1.14 23.21 -1.92
CA PHE A 21 -1.29 22.37 -3.10
C PHE A 21 -2.74 22.30 -3.54
N LYS A 22 -2.98 22.11 -4.85
CA LYS A 22 -4.32 21.91 -5.41
C LYS A 22 -4.48 20.58 -6.13
N ARG A 23 -3.39 19.99 -6.61
CA ARG A 23 -3.39 18.82 -7.49
C ARG A 23 -2.89 17.59 -6.77
N ALA A 24 -3.55 16.46 -7.03
CA ALA A 24 -3.20 15.15 -6.54
C ALA A 24 -2.68 14.27 -7.68
N VAL A 25 -1.66 13.47 -7.37
CA VAL A 25 -1.15 12.41 -8.23
C VAL A 25 -1.35 11.08 -7.50
N LEU A 26 -1.82 10.04 -8.19
CA LEU A 26 -1.93 8.70 -7.63
C LEU A 26 -1.56 7.61 -8.63
N GLY A 27 -1.07 6.48 -8.14
CA GLY A 27 -0.88 5.28 -8.95
C GLY A 27 -2.20 4.53 -9.10
N LEU A 28 -2.65 4.31 -10.33
CA LEU A 28 -3.89 3.58 -10.61
C LEU A 28 -3.57 2.21 -11.20
N SER A 29 -3.81 1.15 -10.43
CA SER A 29 -3.43 -0.22 -10.77
C SER A 29 -4.57 -1.08 -11.34
N GLY A 30 -5.81 -0.56 -11.36
CA GLY A 30 -7.01 -1.35 -11.67
C GLY A 30 -7.43 -2.29 -10.53
N GLY A 31 -6.78 -2.15 -9.36
CA GLY A 31 -7.19 -2.75 -8.11
C GLY A 31 -8.10 -1.84 -7.28
N LEU A 32 -8.84 -2.45 -6.36
CA LEU A 32 -9.88 -1.81 -5.57
C LEU A 32 -9.42 -0.58 -4.77
N ASP A 33 -8.28 -0.67 -4.07
CA ASP A 33 -7.85 0.41 -3.16
C ASP A 33 -7.52 1.69 -3.94
N SER A 34 -6.78 1.55 -5.04
CA SER A 34 -6.46 2.68 -5.92
C SER A 34 -7.70 3.29 -6.58
N ALA A 35 -8.70 2.46 -6.93
CA ALA A 35 -9.96 2.92 -7.49
C ALA A 35 -10.79 3.73 -6.49
N LEU A 36 -10.85 3.26 -5.24
CA LEU A 36 -11.50 3.98 -4.15
C LEU A 36 -10.81 5.33 -3.88
N VAL A 37 -9.47 5.35 -3.82
CA VAL A 37 -8.71 6.59 -3.59
C VAL A 37 -8.89 7.58 -4.73
N ALA A 38 -8.87 7.13 -5.99
CA ALA A 38 -9.18 7.99 -7.14
C ALA A 38 -10.57 8.62 -7.01
N THR A 39 -11.57 7.82 -6.67
CA THR A 39 -12.95 8.28 -6.48
C THR A 39 -13.07 9.30 -5.35
N LEU A 40 -12.45 9.03 -4.19
CA LEU A 40 -12.41 9.96 -3.06
C LEU A 40 -11.67 11.26 -3.40
N GLY A 41 -10.57 11.16 -4.16
CA GLY A 41 -9.81 12.31 -4.66
C GLY A 41 -10.66 13.21 -5.54
N VAL A 42 -11.41 12.65 -6.50
CA VAL A 42 -12.31 13.42 -7.37
C VAL A 42 -13.42 14.09 -6.57
N LEU A 43 -14.02 13.36 -5.62
CA LEU A 43 -15.06 13.92 -4.73
C LEU A 43 -14.55 15.08 -3.87
N ALA A 44 -13.28 15.07 -3.48
CA ALA A 44 -12.70 16.07 -2.60
C ALA A 44 -12.12 17.28 -3.34
N LEU A 45 -11.40 17.05 -4.44
CA LEU A 45 -10.57 18.04 -5.12
C LEU A 45 -11.14 18.45 -6.49
N GLY A 46 -12.09 17.68 -7.03
CA GLY A 46 -12.57 17.81 -8.41
C GLY A 46 -11.68 17.07 -9.41
N LYS A 47 -12.29 16.59 -10.49
CA LYS A 47 -11.63 15.76 -11.52
C LYS A 47 -10.40 16.42 -12.15
N ASP A 48 -10.44 17.73 -12.38
CA ASP A 48 -9.36 18.49 -13.02
C ASP A 48 -8.11 18.61 -12.13
N ASN A 49 -8.24 18.27 -10.84
CA ASN A 49 -7.16 18.31 -9.86
C ASN A 49 -6.62 16.91 -9.52
N VAL A 50 -7.09 15.85 -10.18
CA VAL A 50 -6.65 14.48 -9.92
C VAL A 50 -6.02 13.92 -11.20
N ARG A 51 -4.77 13.47 -11.09
CA ARG A 51 -4.05 12.81 -12.18
C ARG A 51 -3.65 11.39 -11.79
N ALA A 52 -3.95 10.43 -12.66
CA ALA A 52 -3.60 9.03 -12.49
C ALA A 52 -2.32 8.65 -13.27
N LEU A 53 -1.42 7.90 -12.64
CA LEU A 53 -0.31 7.23 -13.33
C LEU A 53 -0.60 5.74 -13.43
N LEU A 54 -0.65 5.24 -14.67
CA LEU A 54 -0.78 3.83 -14.99
C LEU A 54 0.61 3.28 -15.27
N MET A 55 1.08 2.37 -14.41
CA MET A 55 2.48 1.92 -14.41
C MET A 55 2.61 0.39 -14.53
N PRO A 56 2.22 -0.20 -15.69
CA PRO A 56 2.27 -1.64 -15.88
C PRO A 56 3.72 -2.15 -15.93
N SER A 57 3.97 -3.26 -15.23
CA SER A 57 5.19 -4.07 -15.35
C SER A 57 5.04 -5.15 -16.41
N LEU A 58 6.12 -5.86 -16.72
CA LEU A 58 6.10 -7.08 -17.53
C LEU A 58 5.19 -8.17 -16.96
N SER A 59 5.01 -8.17 -15.64
CA SER A 59 4.13 -9.09 -14.92
C SER A 59 2.70 -8.60 -14.73
N SER A 60 2.40 -7.34 -15.10
CA SER A 60 1.07 -6.77 -14.89
C SER A 60 0.03 -7.41 -15.80
N SER A 61 -1.12 -7.75 -15.22
CA SER A 61 -2.25 -8.27 -15.98
C SER A 61 -2.81 -7.23 -16.95
N GLN A 62 -3.06 -7.63 -18.21
CA GLN A 62 -3.74 -6.80 -19.20
C GLN A 62 -5.12 -6.33 -18.71
N THR A 63 -5.86 -7.21 -18.03
CA THR A 63 -7.16 -6.89 -17.44
C THR A 63 -7.06 -5.78 -16.39
N HIS A 64 -6.03 -5.80 -15.54
CA HIS A 64 -5.81 -4.72 -14.56
C HIS A 64 -5.52 -3.38 -15.23
N PHE A 65 -4.72 -3.38 -16.30
CA PHE A 65 -4.44 -2.18 -17.07
C PHE A 65 -5.70 -1.63 -17.76
N ASP A 66 -6.51 -2.49 -18.37
CA ASP A 66 -7.75 -2.09 -19.05
C ASP A 66 -8.78 -1.53 -18.08
N ASP A 67 -8.92 -2.13 -16.89
CA ASP A 67 -9.80 -1.64 -15.83
C ASP A 67 -9.35 -0.28 -15.28
N ALA A 68 -8.03 -0.09 -15.10
CA ALA A 68 -7.47 1.20 -14.71
C ALA A 68 -7.83 2.27 -15.76
N LEU A 69 -7.64 1.96 -17.04
CA LEU A 69 -7.97 2.86 -18.14
C LEU A 69 -9.47 3.18 -18.19
N LEU A 70 -10.33 2.18 -18.00
CA LEU A 70 -11.78 2.38 -17.95
C LEU A 70 -12.17 3.29 -16.78
N LEU A 71 -11.55 3.12 -15.62
CA LEU A 71 -11.84 3.95 -14.45
C LEU A 71 -11.42 5.41 -14.69
N THR A 72 -10.30 5.69 -15.35
CA THR A 72 -9.92 7.07 -15.68
C THR A 72 -10.98 7.78 -16.52
N ARG A 73 -11.58 7.05 -17.47
CA ARG A 73 -12.69 7.56 -18.30
C ARG A 73 -13.97 7.72 -17.50
N HIS A 74 -14.27 6.79 -16.61
CA HIS A 74 -15.45 6.85 -15.74
C HIS A 74 -15.42 8.05 -14.79
N LEU A 75 -14.24 8.36 -14.23
CA LEU A 75 -14.02 9.49 -13.33
C LEU A 75 -13.71 10.80 -14.05
N ASP A 76 -13.48 10.75 -15.37
CA ASP A 76 -13.08 11.89 -16.22
C ASP A 76 -11.84 12.61 -15.68
N ILE A 77 -10.81 11.83 -15.34
CA ILE A 77 -9.53 12.32 -14.83
C ILE A 77 -8.40 12.17 -15.85
N GLU A 78 -7.45 13.09 -15.82
CA GLU A 78 -6.24 12.98 -16.63
C GLU A 78 -5.39 11.78 -16.21
N TYR A 79 -4.73 11.16 -17.17
CA TYR A 79 -3.82 10.06 -16.88
C TYR A 79 -2.57 10.05 -17.77
N ARG A 80 -1.51 9.43 -17.25
CA ARG A 80 -0.26 9.17 -17.97
C ARG A 80 0.12 7.71 -17.83
N ILE A 81 0.58 7.10 -18.93
CA ILE A 81 1.08 5.72 -18.93
C ILE A 81 2.61 5.74 -18.87
N CYS A 82 3.18 5.12 -17.83
CA CYS A 82 4.62 4.99 -17.64
C CYS A 82 4.99 3.50 -17.50
N ARG A 83 5.39 2.87 -18.61
CA ARG A 83 5.68 1.42 -18.63
C ARG A 83 6.98 1.12 -17.88
N LEU A 84 6.95 0.12 -16.99
CA LEU A 84 8.11 -0.25 -16.17
C LEU A 84 9.08 -1.21 -16.86
N ALA A 85 8.67 -1.83 -17.96
CA ALA A 85 9.44 -2.87 -18.66
C ALA A 85 10.91 -2.50 -18.94
N PRO A 86 11.27 -1.27 -19.38
CA PRO A 86 12.67 -0.89 -19.56
C PRO A 86 13.49 -0.98 -18.26
N PHE A 87 12.99 -0.40 -17.16
CA PHE A 87 13.66 -0.42 -15.86
C PHE A 87 13.83 -1.85 -15.32
N GLN A 88 12.82 -2.70 -15.51
CA GLN A 88 12.89 -4.10 -15.09
C GLN A 88 13.96 -4.89 -15.83
N LYS A 89 14.08 -4.68 -17.15
CA LYS A 89 15.10 -5.35 -17.97
C LYS A 89 16.51 -4.93 -17.56
N ASP A 90 16.72 -3.65 -17.30
CA ASP A 90 18.01 -3.14 -16.85
C ASP A 90 18.38 -3.67 -15.46
N PHE A 91 17.44 -3.66 -14.51
CA PHE A 91 17.64 -4.23 -13.18
C PHE A 91 17.94 -5.74 -13.25
N ALA A 92 17.17 -6.50 -14.03
CA ALA A 92 17.40 -7.92 -14.21
C ALA A 92 18.78 -8.21 -14.80
N LYS A 93 19.21 -7.45 -15.81
CA LYS A 93 20.54 -7.58 -16.41
C LYS A 93 21.66 -7.33 -15.40
N GLN A 94 21.56 -6.27 -14.59
CA GLN A 94 22.57 -5.94 -13.58
C GLN A 94 22.67 -7.01 -12.49
N GLU A 95 21.55 -7.63 -12.15
CA GLU A 95 21.46 -8.65 -11.10
C GLU A 95 21.65 -10.08 -11.60
N GLY A 96 21.97 -10.27 -12.90
CA GLY A 96 22.13 -11.58 -13.51
C GLY A 96 20.84 -12.43 -13.47
N MET A 97 19.67 -11.78 -13.51
CA MET A 97 18.37 -12.46 -13.51
C MET A 97 17.92 -12.76 -14.94
N ASP A 98 17.57 -14.02 -15.21
CA ASP A 98 16.89 -14.39 -16.44
C ASP A 98 15.37 -14.20 -16.29
N LEU A 99 14.83 -13.22 -17.00
CA LEU A 99 13.39 -12.98 -17.00
C LEU A 99 12.63 -14.01 -17.85
N GLY A 100 13.25 -14.65 -18.84
CA GLY A 100 12.52 -15.43 -19.84
C GLY A 100 11.38 -14.63 -20.50
N ALA A 101 10.35 -15.33 -20.98
CA ALA A 101 9.06 -14.70 -21.25
C ALA A 101 8.32 -14.48 -19.92
N ASP A 102 7.88 -13.25 -19.65
CA ASP A 102 7.03 -12.90 -18.49
C ASP A 102 7.59 -13.16 -17.08
N SER A 103 8.91 -13.11 -16.88
CA SER A 103 9.54 -13.33 -15.56
C SER A 103 9.35 -14.74 -15.00
N ILE A 104 9.03 -15.73 -15.85
CA ILE A 104 8.71 -17.11 -15.46
C ILE A 104 9.92 -17.82 -14.82
N ASN A 105 11.13 -17.49 -15.26
CA ASN A 105 12.36 -18.17 -14.83
C ASN A 105 12.89 -17.71 -13.46
N LEU A 106 12.25 -16.73 -12.83
CA LEU A 106 12.67 -16.23 -11.53
C LEU A 106 12.28 -17.17 -10.38
N ASN A 107 13.21 -17.43 -9.47
CA ASN A 107 12.89 -18.07 -8.18
C ASN A 107 12.10 -17.12 -7.26
N ASN A 108 11.54 -17.63 -6.16
CA ASN A 108 10.69 -16.85 -5.26
C ASN A 108 11.38 -15.59 -4.70
N THR A 109 12.66 -15.69 -4.32
CA THR A 109 13.44 -14.55 -3.83
C THR A 109 13.61 -13.49 -4.91
N GLN A 110 13.94 -13.90 -6.14
CA GLN A 110 14.07 -12.99 -7.29
C GLN A 110 12.74 -12.32 -7.64
N LYS A 111 11.62 -13.06 -7.62
CA LYS A 111 10.26 -12.50 -7.82
C LYS A 111 9.96 -11.42 -6.78
N GLN A 112 10.22 -11.67 -5.51
CA GLN A 112 10.00 -10.70 -4.44
C GLN A 112 10.91 -9.46 -4.59
N ARG A 113 12.20 -9.66 -4.94
CA ARG A 113 13.13 -8.55 -5.20
C ARG A 113 12.66 -7.69 -6.37
N MET A 114 12.26 -8.31 -7.48
CA MET A 114 11.72 -7.63 -8.65
C MET A 114 10.43 -6.86 -8.35
N GLY A 115 9.51 -7.46 -7.58
CA GLY A 115 8.29 -6.81 -7.13
C GLY A 115 8.55 -5.55 -6.29
N ASN A 116 9.46 -5.65 -5.31
CA ASN A 116 9.89 -4.50 -4.51
C ASN A 116 10.57 -3.42 -5.35
N PHE A 117 11.40 -3.80 -6.33
CA PHE A 117 11.99 -2.85 -7.27
C PHE A 117 10.91 -2.11 -8.06
N CYS A 118 9.93 -2.83 -8.61
CA CYS A 118 8.81 -2.21 -9.34
C CYS A 118 8.00 -1.26 -8.46
N ALA A 119 7.68 -1.64 -7.22
CA ALA A 119 6.97 -0.77 -6.28
C ALA A 119 7.74 0.55 -6.01
N ARG A 120 9.07 0.48 -5.87
CA ARG A 120 9.93 1.65 -5.68
C ARG A 120 10.07 2.50 -6.95
N MET A 121 10.11 1.88 -8.13
CA MET A 121 10.08 2.62 -9.39
C MET A 121 8.75 3.36 -9.58
N ARG A 122 7.63 2.75 -9.20
CA ARG A 122 6.32 3.42 -9.19
C ARG A 122 6.32 4.63 -8.26
N MET A 123 6.85 4.46 -7.05
CA MET A 123 7.03 5.57 -6.12
C MET A 123 7.86 6.71 -6.74
N ALA A 124 9.01 6.39 -7.33
CA ALA A 124 9.88 7.40 -7.95
C ALA A 124 9.16 8.18 -9.06
N LEU A 125 8.42 7.49 -9.94
CA LEU A 125 7.64 8.10 -11.02
C LEU A 125 6.47 8.96 -10.48
N LEU A 126 5.82 8.53 -9.40
CA LEU A 126 4.75 9.31 -8.76
C LEU A 126 5.29 10.62 -8.19
N TYR A 127 6.42 10.57 -7.48
CA TYR A 127 7.03 11.77 -6.91
C TYR A 127 7.64 12.69 -7.98
N ASP A 128 8.22 12.14 -9.06
CA ASP A 128 8.64 12.91 -10.23
C ASP A 128 7.47 13.70 -10.83
N CYS A 129 6.36 13.01 -11.13
CA CYS A 129 5.15 13.65 -11.66
C CYS A 129 4.58 14.69 -10.70
N ALA A 130 4.53 14.37 -9.40
CA ALA A 130 4.01 15.27 -8.39
C ALA A 130 4.85 16.56 -8.30
N SER A 131 6.18 16.45 -8.37
CA SER A 131 7.08 17.60 -8.41
C SER A 131 6.89 18.45 -9.66
N ALA A 132 6.75 17.81 -10.84
CA ALA A 132 6.55 18.52 -12.10
C ALA A 132 5.20 19.26 -12.14
N ASP A 133 4.17 18.71 -11.51
CA ASP A 133 2.81 19.24 -11.55
C ASP A 133 2.45 20.16 -10.38
N ASN A 134 3.38 20.41 -9.45
CA ASN A 134 3.12 21.04 -8.16
C ASN A 134 1.92 20.38 -7.45
N ALA A 135 2.05 19.07 -7.21
CA ALA A 135 1.02 18.19 -6.71
C ALA A 135 1.50 17.36 -5.50
N LEU A 136 0.56 16.69 -4.82
CA LEU A 136 0.84 15.74 -3.72
C LEU A 136 0.48 14.31 -4.13
N VAL A 137 1.29 13.34 -3.68
CA VAL A 137 1.04 11.92 -3.93
C VAL A 137 0.02 11.37 -2.93
N LEU A 138 -1.08 10.79 -3.44
CA LEU A 138 -2.05 10.05 -2.64
C LEU A 138 -1.64 8.58 -2.50
N GLY A 139 -1.63 8.09 -1.25
CA GLY A 139 -1.39 6.69 -0.91
C GLY A 139 -2.66 5.85 -0.94
N THR A 140 -2.50 4.55 -1.19
CA THR A 140 -3.62 3.60 -1.34
C THR A 140 -3.53 2.42 -0.39
N SER A 141 -2.52 2.35 0.47
CA SER A 141 -2.37 1.23 1.41
C SER A 141 -3.45 1.30 2.49
N ASN A 142 -4.24 0.25 2.64
CA ASN A 142 -5.29 0.18 3.66
C ASN A 142 -4.72 -0.28 5.01
N LYS A 143 -5.53 -0.18 6.07
CA LYS A 143 -5.13 -0.52 7.44
C LYS A 143 -4.66 -1.96 7.57
N SER A 144 -5.29 -2.90 6.85
CA SER A 144 -4.94 -4.32 6.90
C SER A 144 -3.53 -4.55 6.35
N GLU A 145 -3.23 -3.97 5.19
CA GLU A 145 -1.89 -3.99 4.56
C GLU A 145 -0.84 -3.34 5.46
N ILE A 146 -1.13 -2.14 5.98
CA ILE A 146 -0.24 -1.37 6.85
C ILE A 146 0.10 -2.14 8.12
N LEU A 147 -0.89 -2.73 8.79
CA LEU A 147 -0.69 -3.50 10.02
C LEU A 147 0.14 -4.76 9.78
N LEU A 148 -0.15 -5.50 8.71
CA LEU A 148 0.59 -6.71 8.33
C LEU A 148 1.96 -6.41 7.70
N GLY A 149 2.26 -5.13 7.44
CA GLY A 149 3.42 -4.75 6.65
C GLY A 149 3.43 -5.39 5.26
N TYR A 150 2.25 -5.66 4.70
CA TYR A 150 2.08 -6.21 3.35
C TYR A 150 2.12 -5.07 2.34
N GLY A 151 3.33 -4.59 2.12
CA GLY A 151 3.67 -3.49 1.24
C GLY A 151 5.18 -3.29 1.22
N THR A 152 5.68 -2.65 0.17
CA THR A 152 7.08 -2.30 0.02
C THR A 152 7.33 -0.98 0.75
N ILE A 153 8.19 -1.00 1.78
CA ILE A 153 8.67 0.23 2.41
C ILE A 153 9.43 1.08 1.37
N PHE A 154 9.10 2.37 1.32
CA PHE A 154 9.56 3.30 0.28
C PHE A 154 9.13 2.92 -1.15
N GLY A 155 8.12 2.06 -1.28
CA GLY A 155 7.40 1.78 -2.52
C GLY A 155 5.98 2.30 -2.41
N ASP A 156 4.99 1.41 -2.49
CA ASP A 156 3.56 1.71 -2.34
C ASP A 156 3.19 2.34 -0.98
N LEU A 157 3.95 2.05 0.08
CA LEU A 157 3.76 2.68 1.39
C LEU A 157 4.18 4.16 1.44
N ALA A 158 4.91 4.66 0.43
CA ALA A 158 5.35 6.05 0.39
C ALA A 158 4.32 6.94 -0.28
N SER A 159 3.75 7.88 0.49
CA SER A 159 2.80 8.88 0.00
C SER A 159 2.82 10.11 0.90
N ALA A 160 2.30 11.23 0.41
CA ALA A 160 2.15 12.44 1.22
C ALA A 160 0.90 12.37 2.10
N ILE A 161 -0.21 11.88 1.53
CA ILE A 161 -1.51 11.79 2.20
C ILE A 161 -2.16 10.44 1.83
N ASN A 162 -2.68 9.70 2.80
CA ASN A 162 -3.39 8.45 2.55
C ASN A 162 -4.81 8.51 3.17
N PRO A 163 -5.87 8.66 2.37
CA PRO A 163 -7.24 8.82 2.88
C PRO A 163 -7.85 7.52 3.42
N ILE A 164 -7.27 6.34 3.11
CA ILE A 164 -7.84 5.04 3.46
C ILE A 164 -6.97 4.22 4.41
N GLY A 165 -5.83 4.77 4.86
CA GLY A 165 -4.89 4.06 5.75
C GLY A 165 -5.47 3.62 7.10
N ASN A 166 -6.63 4.17 7.49
CA ASN A 166 -7.37 3.76 8.69
C ASN A 166 -8.57 2.84 8.42
N LEU A 167 -8.82 2.45 7.17
CA LEU A 167 -9.87 1.49 6.80
C LEU A 167 -9.29 0.09 6.66
N TYR A 168 -9.93 -0.90 7.27
CA TYR A 168 -9.64 -2.31 6.99
C TYR A 168 -10.09 -2.69 5.58
N LYS A 169 -9.53 -3.75 4.97
CA LYS A 169 -9.87 -4.18 3.61
C LYS A 169 -11.37 -4.40 3.41
N THR A 170 -12.03 -5.06 4.35
CA THR A 170 -13.49 -5.25 4.38
C THR A 170 -14.26 -3.92 4.35
N GLN A 171 -13.73 -2.88 4.98
CA GLN A 171 -14.32 -1.53 4.93
C GLN A 171 -14.04 -0.83 3.60
N VAL A 172 -12.87 -1.06 2.99
CA VAL A 172 -12.56 -0.61 1.61
C VAL A 172 -13.57 -1.19 0.63
N PHE A 173 -13.86 -2.50 0.69
CA PHE A 173 -14.92 -3.14 -0.12
C PHE A 173 -16.28 -2.48 0.11
N ALA A 174 -16.68 -2.32 1.37
CA ALA A 174 -17.97 -1.75 1.71
C ALA A 174 -18.12 -0.30 1.21
N LEU A 175 -17.07 0.52 1.36
CA LEU A 175 -17.07 1.91 0.92
C LEU A 175 -17.02 2.03 -0.62
N SER A 176 -16.31 1.13 -1.30
CA SER A 176 -16.23 1.11 -2.76
C SER A 176 -17.61 0.82 -3.39
N ARG A 177 -18.35 -0.14 -2.81
CA ARG A 177 -19.75 -0.39 -3.21
C ARG A 177 -20.63 0.84 -2.97
N PHE A 178 -20.49 1.47 -1.81
CA PHE A 178 -21.25 2.66 -1.47
C PHE A 178 -21.00 3.84 -2.42
N LEU A 179 -19.78 3.98 -2.92
CA LEU A 179 -19.39 5.03 -3.87
C LEU A 179 -19.57 4.62 -5.34
N ASN A 180 -20.18 3.47 -5.61
CA ASN A 180 -20.41 2.94 -6.96
C ASN A 180 -19.12 2.81 -7.78
N VAL A 181 -18.00 2.42 -7.15
CA VAL A 181 -16.81 1.97 -7.89
C VAL A 181 -17.26 0.83 -8.82
N PRO A 182 -16.81 0.76 -10.08
CA PRO A 182 -17.29 -0.23 -11.04
C PRO A 182 -17.24 -1.67 -10.52
N GLU A 183 -18.35 -2.41 -10.66
CA GLU A 183 -18.54 -3.72 -10.02
C GLU A 183 -17.48 -4.75 -10.45
N HIS A 184 -16.98 -4.68 -11.68
CA HIS A 184 -15.92 -5.58 -12.16
C HIS A 184 -14.58 -5.37 -11.42
N ILE A 185 -14.30 -4.17 -10.88
CA ILE A 185 -13.16 -3.90 -10.00
C ILE A 185 -13.44 -4.46 -8.60
N ILE A 186 -14.67 -4.29 -8.10
CA ILE A 186 -15.09 -4.76 -6.76
C ILE A 186 -15.07 -6.29 -6.66
N CYS A 187 -15.55 -6.99 -7.68
CA CYS A 187 -15.63 -8.46 -7.69
C CYS A 187 -14.28 -9.15 -7.92
N LYS A 188 -13.23 -8.39 -8.25
CA LYS A 188 -11.91 -8.94 -8.49
C LYS A 188 -11.24 -9.36 -7.17
N LYS A 189 -10.55 -10.50 -7.20
CA LYS A 189 -9.74 -10.94 -6.05
C LYS A 189 -8.60 -9.95 -5.80
N PRO A 190 -8.36 -9.52 -4.54
CA PRO A 190 -7.21 -8.68 -4.20
C PRO A 190 -5.89 -9.34 -4.57
N SER A 191 -4.99 -8.54 -5.14
CA SER A 191 -3.65 -8.95 -5.55
C SER A 191 -2.74 -7.72 -5.60
N ALA A 192 -1.52 -7.85 -5.10
CA ALA A 192 -0.46 -6.86 -5.28
C ALA A 192 0.07 -6.79 -6.74
N ASP A 193 -0.30 -7.72 -7.62
CA ASP A 193 0.06 -7.79 -9.05
C ASP A 193 1.58 -7.61 -9.30
N LEU A 194 2.41 -8.19 -8.41
CA LEU A 194 3.86 -8.15 -8.51
C LEU A 194 4.39 -9.28 -9.42
N TYR A 195 3.73 -10.43 -9.42
CA TYR A 195 4.04 -11.59 -10.26
C TYR A 195 2.76 -12.33 -10.69
N SER A 196 2.86 -13.11 -11.76
CA SER A 196 1.73 -13.84 -12.36
C SER A 196 1.05 -14.77 -11.35
N ASN A 197 -0.29 -14.75 -11.34
CA ASN A 197 -1.18 -15.54 -10.46
C ASN A 197 -1.09 -15.23 -8.95
N GLN A 198 -0.51 -14.09 -8.56
CA GLN A 198 -0.50 -13.66 -7.16
C GLN A 198 -1.92 -13.38 -6.64
N SER A 199 -2.19 -13.76 -5.39
CA SER A 199 -3.34 -13.26 -4.62
C SER A 199 -2.92 -12.97 -3.19
N ASP A 200 -3.51 -11.93 -2.61
CA ASP A 200 -3.15 -11.51 -1.25
C ASP A 200 -3.53 -12.61 -0.24
N GLU A 201 -4.71 -13.22 -0.39
CA GLU A 201 -5.15 -14.31 0.49
C GLU A 201 -4.27 -15.56 0.37
N GLY A 202 -3.66 -15.80 -0.79
CA GLY A 202 -2.65 -16.85 -0.97
C GLY A 202 -1.35 -16.54 -0.22
N ASP A 203 -0.88 -15.30 -0.29
CA ASP A 203 0.33 -14.85 0.41
C ASP A 203 0.14 -14.69 1.93
N LEU A 204 -1.08 -14.38 2.37
CA LEU A 204 -1.45 -14.16 3.77
C LEU A 204 -1.94 -15.44 4.45
N GLY A 205 -2.42 -16.43 3.69
CA GLY A 205 -2.93 -17.72 4.16
C GLY A 205 -4.36 -17.69 4.69
N TYR A 206 -5.02 -16.53 4.72
CA TYR A 206 -6.36 -16.34 5.29
C TYR A 206 -7.15 -15.33 4.45
N SER A 207 -8.48 -15.41 4.52
CA SER A 207 -9.34 -14.42 3.88
C SER A 207 -9.28 -13.06 4.59
N TYR A 208 -9.53 -11.97 3.85
CA TYR A 208 -9.55 -10.64 4.46
C TYR A 208 -10.61 -10.48 5.55
N GLU A 209 -11.72 -11.23 5.47
CA GLU A 209 -12.73 -11.22 6.53
C GLU A 209 -12.17 -11.76 7.85
N ARG A 210 -11.47 -12.90 7.81
CA ARG A 210 -10.80 -13.46 9.00
C ARG A 210 -9.69 -12.54 9.47
N ILE A 211 -8.84 -12.09 8.56
CA ILE A 211 -7.71 -11.20 8.87
C ILE A 211 -8.20 -9.93 9.54
N ASP A 212 -9.21 -9.25 8.99
CA ASP A 212 -9.70 -7.99 9.55
C ASP A 212 -10.40 -8.20 10.89
N SER A 213 -11.09 -9.32 11.08
CA SER A 213 -11.64 -9.70 12.39
C SER A 213 -10.53 -9.83 13.43
N PHE A 214 -9.48 -10.59 13.09
CA PHE A 214 -8.29 -10.75 13.93
C PHE A 214 -7.61 -9.41 14.21
N LEU A 215 -7.33 -8.60 13.18
CA LEU A 215 -6.61 -7.33 13.34
C LEU A 215 -7.40 -6.32 14.18
N ARG A 216 -8.74 -6.32 14.13
CA ARG A 216 -9.58 -5.51 15.02
C ARG A 216 -9.44 -5.97 16.47
N ALA A 217 -9.58 -7.27 16.72
CA ALA A 217 -9.43 -7.84 18.06
C ALA A 217 -8.02 -7.56 18.60
N PHE A 218 -6.98 -7.88 17.81
CA PHE A 218 -5.57 -7.66 18.12
C PHE A 218 -5.29 -6.22 18.55
N VAL A 219 -5.73 -5.23 17.77
CA VAL A 219 -5.56 -3.80 18.11
C VAL A 219 -6.34 -3.45 19.38
N SER A 220 -7.59 -3.91 19.52
CA SER A 220 -8.41 -3.60 20.71
C SER A 220 -7.87 -4.19 22.02
N ARG A 221 -6.99 -5.21 21.94
CA ARG A 221 -6.36 -5.86 23.10
C ARG A 221 -4.99 -5.30 23.45
N GLY A 222 -4.58 -4.21 22.79
CA GLY A 222 -3.27 -3.61 23.00
C GLY A 222 -2.14 -4.30 22.24
N GLY A 223 -2.47 -4.98 21.13
CA GLY A 223 -1.50 -5.76 20.37
C GLY A 223 -0.42 -4.90 19.71
N LEU A 224 -0.68 -3.63 19.40
CA LEU A 224 0.34 -2.74 18.85
C LEU A 224 1.34 -2.31 19.93
N GLU A 225 0.83 -2.01 21.12
CA GLU A 225 1.56 -1.56 22.29
C GLU A 225 2.43 -2.67 22.89
N ALA A 226 2.04 -3.93 22.69
CA ALA A 226 2.83 -5.10 23.09
C ALA A 226 4.11 -5.31 22.26
N ALA A 227 4.37 -4.51 21.22
CA ALA A 227 5.58 -4.68 20.40
C ALA A 227 6.86 -4.50 21.24
N GLY A 228 7.72 -5.53 21.28
CA GLY A 228 8.96 -5.52 22.05
C GLY A 228 8.86 -5.98 23.51
N ASP A 229 7.64 -6.17 24.04
CA ASP A 229 7.40 -6.70 25.39
C ASP A 229 6.86 -8.13 25.32
N LYS A 230 7.72 -9.12 25.61
CA LYS A 230 7.37 -10.54 25.51
C LYS A 230 6.19 -10.95 26.39
N GLU A 231 6.07 -10.38 27.60
CA GLU A 231 4.98 -10.72 28.50
C GLU A 231 3.66 -10.13 28.01
N ALA A 232 3.69 -8.89 27.53
CA ALA A 232 2.51 -8.27 26.91
C ALA A 232 2.07 -9.02 25.65
N GLN A 233 3.02 -9.45 24.81
CA GLN A 233 2.72 -10.26 23.63
C GLN A 233 1.99 -11.54 23.98
N GLU A 234 2.49 -12.28 24.98
CA GLU A 234 1.88 -13.53 25.41
C GLU A 234 0.46 -13.31 25.98
N ARG A 235 0.26 -12.26 26.78
CA ARG A 235 -1.07 -11.87 27.27
C ARG A 235 -2.03 -11.52 26.14
N VAL A 236 -1.56 -10.87 25.08
CA VAL A 236 -2.39 -10.55 23.90
C VAL A 236 -2.76 -11.82 23.14
N LYS A 237 -1.78 -12.70 22.87
CA LYS A 237 -2.01 -13.96 22.16
C LYS A 237 -3.01 -14.86 22.89
N ASN A 238 -2.84 -15.04 24.20
CA ASN A 238 -3.74 -15.88 25.00
C ASN A 238 -5.18 -15.38 24.96
N ARG A 239 -5.39 -14.06 25.10
CA ARG A 239 -6.73 -13.46 24.97
C ARG A 239 -7.35 -13.66 23.59
N LEU A 240 -6.55 -13.60 22.52
CA LEU A 240 -7.05 -13.87 21.17
C LEU A 240 -7.42 -15.35 20.97
N CYS A 241 -6.65 -16.28 21.53
CA CYS A 241 -7.01 -17.69 21.53
C CYS A 241 -8.31 -17.95 22.32
N GLU A 242 -8.49 -17.32 23.48
CA GLU A 242 -9.72 -17.38 24.28
C GLU A 242 -10.95 -16.83 23.54
N GLU A 243 -10.76 -15.84 22.66
CA GLU A 243 -11.78 -15.29 21.76
C GLU A 243 -12.09 -16.19 20.55
N GLY A 244 -11.43 -17.34 20.43
CA GLY A 244 -11.70 -18.35 19.40
C GLY A 244 -10.89 -18.21 18.12
N PHE A 245 -9.85 -17.38 18.11
CA PHE A 245 -8.89 -17.37 16.99
C PHE A 245 -7.97 -18.59 17.07
N GLU A 246 -7.74 -19.25 15.92
CA GLU A 246 -6.83 -20.39 15.81
C GLU A 246 -5.41 -20.01 16.22
N LYS A 247 -4.75 -20.89 16.99
CA LYS A 247 -3.41 -20.63 17.53
C LYS A 247 -2.40 -20.32 16.42
N GLU A 248 -2.45 -21.05 15.31
CA GLU A 248 -1.59 -20.86 14.15
C GLU A 248 -1.78 -19.46 13.53
N MET A 249 -3.03 -18.99 13.45
CA MET A 249 -3.36 -17.65 12.95
C MET A 249 -2.86 -16.57 13.91
N VAL A 250 -3.09 -16.74 15.22
CA VAL A 250 -2.63 -15.82 16.25
C VAL A 250 -1.12 -15.67 16.20
N GLU A 251 -0.38 -16.78 16.13
CA GLU A 251 1.08 -16.76 16.02
C GLU A 251 1.55 -16.07 14.73
N ALA A 252 1.05 -16.51 13.58
CA ALA A 252 1.50 -16.02 12.28
C ALA A 252 1.22 -14.52 12.08
N LEU A 253 -0.01 -14.07 12.37
CA LEU A 253 -0.40 -12.69 12.12
C LEU A 253 0.18 -11.74 13.18
N SER A 254 0.23 -12.12 14.46
CA SER A 254 0.86 -11.27 15.50
C SER A 254 2.34 -11.06 15.21
N ALA A 255 3.07 -12.15 14.91
CA ALA A 255 4.49 -12.07 14.57
C ALA A 255 4.70 -11.17 13.34
N ARG A 256 3.84 -11.28 12.32
CA ARG A 256 3.91 -10.42 11.14
C ARG A 256 3.70 -8.95 11.46
N VAL A 257 2.71 -8.61 12.29
CA VAL A 257 2.43 -7.22 12.70
C VAL A 257 3.61 -6.61 13.47
N TRP A 258 4.21 -7.38 14.39
CA TRP A 258 5.36 -6.92 15.17
C TRP A 258 6.66 -6.84 14.36
N ASN A 259 6.98 -7.89 13.60
CA ASN A 259 8.22 -7.94 12.79
C ASN A 259 8.26 -6.86 11.71
N ASN A 260 7.10 -6.42 11.22
CA ASN A 260 7.01 -5.34 10.23
C ASN A 260 6.66 -3.98 10.83
N ALA A 261 6.69 -3.82 12.15
CA ALA A 261 6.37 -2.53 12.79
C ALA A 261 7.27 -1.39 12.34
N PHE A 262 8.52 -1.70 11.97
CA PHE A 262 9.48 -0.73 11.44
C PHE A 262 8.98 -0.04 10.15
N LYS A 263 8.09 -0.67 9.37
CA LYS A 263 7.54 -0.07 8.14
C LYS A 263 6.56 1.08 8.41
N ARG A 264 6.11 1.23 9.65
CA ARG A 264 5.16 2.26 10.10
C ARG A 264 5.81 3.35 10.94
N ALA A 265 7.13 3.30 11.10
CA ALA A 265 7.90 4.24 11.90
C ALA A 265 8.90 4.99 11.04
N MET A 266 9.31 6.17 11.51
CA MET A 266 10.50 6.83 10.98
C MET A 266 11.74 5.98 11.31
N PRO A 267 12.84 6.12 10.54
CA PRO A 267 14.11 5.48 10.88
C PRO A 267 14.53 5.79 12.32
N LEU A 268 15.04 4.79 13.03
CA LEU A 268 15.59 4.99 14.37
C LEU A 268 16.90 5.77 14.27
N ILE A 269 16.98 6.88 14.99
CA ILE A 269 18.17 7.74 15.03
C ILE A 269 18.90 7.47 16.34
N PHE A 270 20.16 7.04 16.25
CA PHE A 270 21.02 6.90 17.43
C PHE A 270 21.30 8.28 18.02
N SER A 271 21.04 8.46 19.31
CA SER A 271 21.16 9.74 20.03
C SER A 271 22.35 9.81 20.97
N GLY A 272 23.41 9.01 20.74
CA GLY A 272 24.62 9.09 21.55
C GLY A 272 25.40 10.37 21.29
N ASP A 273 25.95 10.96 22.36
CA ASP A 273 26.84 12.11 22.25
C ASP A 273 28.17 11.72 21.59
N PHE A 274 28.69 12.61 20.74
CA PHE A 274 30.00 12.44 20.12
C PHE A 274 31.02 13.27 20.89
N GLU A 275 31.72 12.63 21.83
CA GLU A 275 32.86 13.24 22.53
C GLU A 275 34.13 13.05 21.69
N VAL A 276 34.75 14.16 21.27
CA VAL A 276 36.08 14.13 20.66
C VAL A 276 37.11 14.05 21.78
N ASP A 277 37.85 12.95 21.87
CA ASP A 277 39.00 12.88 22.78
C ASP A 277 40.03 13.93 22.36
N SER A 278 40.35 14.85 23.26
CA SER A 278 41.35 15.92 23.08
C SER A 278 42.74 15.44 22.63
N LYS A 279 43.02 14.12 22.68
CA LYS A 279 44.25 13.50 22.19
C LYS A 279 44.18 12.99 20.74
N ALA A 280 43.01 12.98 20.12
CA ALA A 280 42.87 12.67 18.70
C ALA A 280 43.26 13.90 17.86
N GLN A 281 44.57 14.07 17.62
CA GLN A 281 45.04 14.97 16.57
C GLN A 281 44.54 14.45 15.22
N ILE A 282 43.73 15.26 14.53
CA ILE A 282 43.38 15.09 13.10
C ILE A 282 44.60 15.46 12.26
#